data_AF-A0A4U6RJ33-F1
#
_entry.id   AF-A0A4U6RJ33-F1
#
_cell.length_a   1.000
_cell.length_b   1.000
_cell.length_c   1.000
_cell.angle_alpha   90.00
_cell.angle_beta   90.00
_cell.angle_gamma   90.00
#
_symmetry.space_group_name_H-M   'P 1'
#
loop_
_entity.id
_entity.type
_entity.pdbx_description
1 polymer ?
#
loop_
_entity_poly.entity_id
_entity_poly.type
_entity_poly.pdbx_seq_one_letter_code
_entity_poly.pdbx_strand_id
1 'polypeptide(L)'
;MAEGLSNHIEYIARQSGGAVNLKRADVVLLVVHPDDTGDLWLDTAAVALQIMTKRDMVAGAVVLDQDIADVIGTGFPLVPIGKEDHVVCMFREGWRFGLFFDFNPDAGFSVEEMQCDLGTLYRRLKYRDLYDAIADQAVFSRLIAAGWFPFVEILGPEFGEFLKFSEAGFELDEVEAKILAKFDSERIEPISSR
;
A
#
# COMPACT_ATOMS: atom_id res chain seq x y z
N MET A 1 -8.60 -0.10 -25.25
CA MET A 1 -9.24 -1.18 -24.46
C MET A 1 -9.97 -0.63 -23.24
N ALA A 2 -9.30 0.10 -22.32
CA ALA A 2 -9.95 0.64 -21.11
C ALA A 2 -11.26 1.43 -21.34
N GLU A 3 -11.32 2.31 -22.35
CA GLU A 3 -12.56 3.09 -22.66
C GLU A 3 -13.78 2.21 -22.98
N GLY A 4 -13.59 1.02 -23.56
CA GLY A 4 -14.70 0.14 -23.91
C GLY A 4 -15.40 -0.41 -22.67
N LEU A 5 -14.62 -0.92 -21.71
CA LEU A 5 -15.13 -1.43 -20.44
C LEU A 5 -15.78 -0.32 -19.61
N SER A 6 -15.14 0.86 -19.52
CA SER A 6 -15.70 1.99 -18.77
C SER A 6 -17.05 2.45 -19.34
N ASN A 7 -17.15 2.60 -20.67
CA ASN A 7 -18.40 2.98 -21.32
C ASN A 7 -19.50 1.93 -21.14
N HIS A 8 -19.14 0.64 -21.11
CA HIS A 8 -20.11 -0.44 -20.90
C HIS A 8 -20.65 -0.45 -19.47
N ILE A 9 -19.79 -0.33 -18.46
CA ILE A 9 -20.20 -0.23 -17.05
C ILE A 9 -21.06 1.02 -16.80
N GLU A 10 -20.67 2.19 -17.33
CA GLU A 10 -21.49 3.41 -17.24
C GLU A 10 -22.85 3.27 -17.96
N TYR A 11 -22.93 2.51 -19.05
CA TYR A 11 -24.17 2.23 -19.76
C TYR A 11 -25.10 1.33 -18.95
N ILE A 12 -24.60 0.20 -18.44
CA ILE A 12 -25.37 -0.74 -17.61
C ILE A 12 -25.87 -0.05 -16.33
N ALA A 13 -25.01 0.66 -15.62
CA ALA A 13 -25.42 1.35 -14.39
C ALA A 13 -26.54 2.38 -14.61
N ARG A 14 -26.56 3.08 -15.76
CA ARG A 14 -27.66 3.98 -16.14
C ARG A 14 -28.97 3.24 -16.42
N GLN A 15 -28.92 2.01 -16.95
CA GLN A 15 -30.12 1.18 -17.09
C GLN A 15 -30.67 0.76 -15.72
N SER A 16 -29.80 0.51 -14.75
CA SER A 16 -30.16 0.22 -13.34
C SER A 16 -30.62 1.47 -12.55
N GLY A 17 -30.74 2.63 -13.18
CA GLY A 17 -31.13 3.90 -12.53
C GLY A 17 -30.00 4.62 -11.77
N GLY A 18 -28.77 4.10 -11.83
CA GLY A 18 -27.58 4.71 -11.22
C GLY A 18 -26.86 5.70 -12.14
N ALA A 19 -26.36 6.80 -11.57
CA ALA A 19 -25.47 7.72 -12.26
C ALA A 19 -24.01 7.44 -11.84
N VAL A 20 -23.21 6.91 -12.77
CA VAL A 20 -21.83 6.45 -12.52
C VAL A 20 -20.83 7.28 -13.32
N ASN A 21 -19.66 7.56 -12.71
CA ASN A 21 -18.54 8.24 -13.36
C ASN A 21 -17.22 7.58 -12.94
N LEU A 22 -16.76 6.61 -13.73
CA LEU A 22 -15.56 5.82 -13.42
C LEU A 22 -14.27 6.64 -13.51
N LYS A 23 -14.30 7.77 -14.24
CA LYS A 23 -13.17 8.72 -14.33
C LYS A 23 -12.95 9.49 -13.03
N ARG A 24 -13.88 9.43 -12.08
CA ARG A 24 -13.77 10.07 -10.76
C ARG A 24 -13.79 9.08 -9.59
N ALA A 25 -14.35 7.88 -9.75
CA ALA A 25 -14.36 6.88 -8.68
C ALA A 25 -12.93 6.46 -8.29
N ASP A 26 -12.55 6.68 -7.04
CA ASP A 26 -11.25 6.34 -6.47
C ASP A 26 -11.15 4.85 -6.12
N VAL A 27 -12.29 4.20 -5.85
CA VAL A 27 -12.42 2.74 -5.77
C VAL A 27 -13.60 2.28 -6.60
N VAL A 28 -13.33 1.35 -7.51
CA VAL A 28 -14.32 0.61 -8.30
C VAL A 28 -14.13 -0.87 -8.00
N LEU A 29 -15.14 -1.49 -7.38
CA LEU A 29 -15.17 -2.93 -7.12
C LEU A 29 -16.39 -3.52 -7.79
N LEU A 30 -16.18 -4.44 -8.71
CA LEU A 30 -17.22 -5.25 -9.33
C LEU A 30 -17.04 -6.69 -8.82
N VAL A 31 -18.10 -7.25 -8.26
CA VAL A 31 -18.23 -8.67 -7.93
C VAL A 31 -19.25 -9.27 -8.90
N VAL A 32 -18.89 -10.36 -9.57
CA VAL A 32 -19.78 -11.09 -10.48
C VAL A 32 -20.02 -12.47 -9.87
N HIS A 33 -21.29 -12.82 -9.69
CA HIS A 33 -21.71 -14.03 -9.02
C HIS A 33 -21.87 -15.21 -10.00
N PRO A 34 -21.92 -16.47 -9.51
CA PRO A 34 -22.06 -17.66 -10.35
C PRO A 34 -23.34 -17.74 -11.19
N ASP A 35 -24.33 -16.87 -10.95
CA ASP A 35 -25.59 -16.77 -11.68
C ASP A 35 -25.60 -15.64 -12.74
N ASP A 36 -24.41 -15.16 -13.13
CA ASP A 36 -24.18 -14.02 -14.04
C ASP A 36 -24.75 -12.67 -13.54
N THR A 37 -25.20 -12.57 -12.28
CA THR A 37 -25.51 -11.29 -11.64
C THR A 37 -24.25 -10.63 -11.08
N GLY A 38 -24.32 -9.38 -10.62
CA GLY A 38 -23.16 -8.74 -10.01
C GLY A 38 -23.42 -7.41 -9.32
N ASP A 39 -22.64 -7.17 -8.28
CA ASP A 39 -22.64 -5.96 -7.46
C ASP A 39 -21.52 -5.01 -7.88
N LEU A 40 -21.87 -3.75 -8.16
CA LEU A 40 -20.94 -2.69 -8.51
C LEU A 40 -20.87 -1.62 -7.40
N TRP A 41 -19.70 -1.51 -6.79
CA TRP A 41 -19.37 -0.55 -5.74
C TRP A 41 -18.45 0.54 -6.27
N LEU A 42 -18.75 1.80 -5.93
CA LEU A 42 -18.13 3.00 -6.50
C LEU A 42 -17.95 4.02 -5.40
N ASP A 43 -16.76 4.05 -4.79
CA ASP A 43 -16.46 4.79 -3.55
C ASP A 43 -17.37 4.45 -2.35
N THR A 44 -18.21 3.40 -2.49
CA THR A 44 -19.21 2.95 -1.50
C THR A 44 -18.81 1.67 -0.78
N ALA A 45 -17.85 0.90 -1.31
CA ALA A 45 -17.30 -0.25 -0.59
C ALA A 45 -16.49 0.25 0.61
N ALA A 46 -16.79 -0.26 1.80
CA ALA A 46 -15.94 -0.03 2.96
C ALA A 46 -14.58 -0.70 2.72
N VAL A 47 -13.50 0.08 2.71
CA VAL A 47 -12.13 -0.42 2.49
C VAL A 47 -11.42 -0.54 3.84
N ALA A 48 -10.72 -1.65 4.05
CA ALA A 48 -9.83 -1.86 5.19
C ALA A 48 -8.40 -2.17 4.71
N LEU A 49 -7.42 -1.47 5.27
CA LEU A 49 -6.01 -1.79 5.13
C LEU A 49 -5.56 -2.64 6.31
N GLN A 50 -4.93 -3.78 6.03
CA GLN A 50 -4.19 -4.58 7.00
C GLN A 50 -2.74 -4.08 7.00
N ILE A 51 -2.29 -3.59 8.15
CA ILE A 51 -1.00 -2.92 8.30
C ILE A 51 -0.16 -3.54 9.40
N MET A 52 1.17 -3.52 9.20
CA MET A 52 2.13 -3.65 10.29
C MET A 52 2.42 -2.25 10.84
N THR A 53 2.48 -2.11 12.16
CA THR A 53 2.71 -0.82 12.82
C THR A 53 4.09 -0.77 13.47
N LYS A 54 4.71 0.42 13.49
CA LYS A 54 6.05 0.63 14.08
C LYS A 54 6.07 0.72 15.60
N ARG A 55 4.89 0.81 16.23
CA ARG A 55 4.68 0.97 17.67
C ARG A 55 3.31 0.40 18.06
N ASP A 56 3.13 0.05 19.32
CA ASP A 56 1.87 -0.50 19.83
C ASP A 56 0.68 0.46 19.59
N MET A 57 -0.43 -0.12 19.13
CA MET A 57 -1.71 0.58 18.91
C MET A 57 -2.76 0.15 19.93
N VAL A 58 -3.65 1.07 20.27
CA VAL A 58 -4.89 0.80 21.01
C VAL A 58 -6.08 0.98 20.05
N ALA A 59 -7.11 0.14 20.18
CA ALA A 59 -8.31 0.24 19.36
C ALA A 59 -8.94 1.64 19.44
N GLY A 60 -9.28 2.23 18.29
CA GLY A 60 -9.80 3.60 18.19
C GLY A 60 -8.73 4.71 18.17
N ALA A 61 -7.44 4.38 18.27
CA ALA A 61 -6.37 5.34 18.02
C ALA A 61 -6.33 5.77 16.55
N VAL A 62 -5.99 7.04 16.30
CA VAL A 62 -5.68 7.53 14.95
C VAL A 62 -4.36 6.92 14.49
N VAL A 63 -4.36 6.36 13.28
CA VAL A 63 -3.16 5.86 12.59
C VAL A 63 -2.70 6.92 11.60
N LEU A 64 -1.42 7.27 11.64
CA LEU A 64 -0.78 8.17 10.68
C LEU A 64 0.19 7.39 9.78
N ASP A 65 0.53 7.90 8.61
CA ASP A 65 1.46 7.24 7.67
C ASP A 65 2.82 6.90 8.32
N GLN A 66 3.31 7.75 9.21
CA GLN A 66 4.55 7.50 9.96
C GLN A 66 4.47 6.26 10.87
N ASP A 67 3.28 5.88 11.33
CA ASP A 67 3.06 4.71 12.20
C ASP A 67 3.05 3.39 11.41
N ILE A 68 2.85 3.45 10.09
CA ILE A 68 2.80 2.28 9.20
C ILE A 68 4.23 1.81 8.89
N ALA A 69 4.52 0.56 9.20
CA ALA A 69 5.74 -0.13 8.79
C ALA A 69 5.57 -0.78 7.41
N ASP A 70 4.44 -1.46 7.19
CA ASP A 70 4.11 -2.14 5.93
C ASP A 70 2.59 -2.26 5.74
N VAL A 71 2.15 -2.46 4.49
CA VAL A 71 0.76 -2.81 4.14
C VAL A 71 0.75 -4.24 3.61
N ILE A 72 0.18 -5.14 4.43
CA ILE A 72 0.19 -6.58 4.19
C ILE A 72 -1.07 -7.07 3.48
N GLY A 73 -2.15 -6.29 3.49
CA GLY A 73 -3.39 -6.62 2.79
C GLY A 73 -4.35 -5.44 2.64
N THR A 74 -5.26 -5.52 1.68
CA THR A 74 -6.34 -4.55 1.46
C THR A 74 -7.62 -5.32 1.14
N GLY A 75 -8.72 -5.06 1.86
CA GLY A 75 -9.96 -5.82 1.71
C GLY A 75 -11.22 -4.99 1.89
N PHE A 76 -12.37 -5.63 1.67
CA PHE A 76 -13.69 -5.01 1.63
C PHE A 76 -14.63 -5.65 2.67
N PRO A 77 -14.46 -5.38 3.99
CA PRO A 77 -15.11 -6.15 5.06
C PRO A 77 -16.64 -6.10 5.09
N LEU A 78 -17.29 -5.20 4.34
CA LEU A 78 -18.75 -5.10 4.24
C LEU A 78 -19.30 -5.51 2.86
N VAL A 79 -18.45 -6.04 1.97
CA VAL A 79 -18.87 -6.58 0.67
C VAL A 79 -18.85 -8.10 0.76
N PRO A 80 -19.97 -8.81 0.51
CA PRO A 80 -19.97 -10.26 0.46
C PRO A 80 -19.25 -10.72 -0.81
N ILE A 81 -18.16 -11.46 -0.65
CA ILE A 81 -17.41 -12.07 -1.76
C ILE A 81 -17.22 -13.55 -1.43
N GLY A 82 -17.78 -14.42 -2.26
CA GLY A 82 -17.70 -15.88 -2.18
C GLY A 82 -16.55 -16.46 -3.03
N LYS A 83 -16.27 -17.76 -2.83
CA LYS A 83 -15.17 -18.48 -3.52
C LYS A 83 -15.45 -18.84 -4.99
N GLU A 84 -16.67 -18.63 -5.43
CA GLU A 84 -17.14 -18.86 -6.80
C GLU A 84 -17.39 -17.53 -7.52
N ASP A 85 -17.23 -16.39 -6.85
CA ASP A 85 -17.35 -15.07 -7.47
C ASP A 85 -16.12 -14.73 -8.31
N HIS A 86 -16.32 -13.90 -9.33
CA HIS A 86 -15.25 -13.23 -10.05
C HIS A 86 -15.17 -11.77 -9.60
N VAL A 87 -13.96 -11.24 -9.45
CA VAL A 87 -13.74 -9.89 -8.89
C VAL A 87 -12.92 -9.04 -9.83
N VAL A 88 -13.36 -7.81 -10.06
CA VAL A 88 -12.52 -6.75 -10.64
C VAL A 88 -12.44 -5.60 -9.66
N CYS A 89 -11.23 -5.25 -9.23
CA CYS A 89 -10.98 -4.10 -8.37
C CYS A 89 -10.01 -3.13 -9.05
N MET A 90 -10.46 -1.90 -9.27
CA MET A 90 -9.61 -0.78 -9.64
C MET A 90 -9.61 0.23 -8.49
N PHE A 91 -8.44 0.72 -8.10
CA PHE A 91 -8.32 1.76 -7.07
C PHE A 91 -7.24 2.79 -7.42
N ARG A 92 -7.31 3.97 -6.81
CA ARG A 92 -6.29 5.02 -6.93
C ARG A 92 -5.44 5.15 -5.68
N GLU A 93 -4.18 5.51 -5.89
CA GLU A 93 -3.30 6.05 -4.87
C GLU A 93 -2.61 7.28 -5.50
N GLY A 94 -3.08 8.47 -5.12
CA GLY A 94 -2.74 9.72 -5.81
C GLY A 94 -3.15 9.70 -7.29
N TRP A 95 -2.19 9.92 -8.20
CA TRP A 95 -2.41 9.89 -9.65
C TRP A 95 -2.26 8.49 -10.26
N ARG A 96 -1.91 7.47 -9.45
CA ARG A 96 -1.59 6.11 -9.89
C ARG A 96 -2.79 5.20 -9.71
N PHE A 97 -2.82 4.11 -10.48
CA PHE A 97 -3.94 3.18 -10.55
C PHE A 97 -3.48 1.75 -10.24
N GLY A 98 -4.16 1.10 -9.31
CA GLY A 98 -4.12 -0.35 -9.14
C GLY A 98 -5.25 -0.98 -9.94
N LEU A 99 -4.97 -2.12 -10.57
CA LEU A 99 -5.97 -2.98 -11.19
C LEU A 99 -5.67 -4.43 -10.77
N PHE A 100 -6.63 -5.03 -10.09
CA PHE A 100 -6.72 -6.44 -9.80
C PHE A 100 -7.92 -7.01 -10.54
N PHE A 101 -7.78 -8.24 -11.06
CA PHE A 101 -8.91 -9.01 -11.55
C PHE A 101 -8.68 -10.49 -11.33
N ASP A 102 -9.73 -11.20 -10.95
CA ASP A 102 -9.80 -12.64 -10.92
C ASP A 102 -11.08 -13.07 -11.65
N PHE A 103 -10.90 -13.85 -12.72
CA PHE A 103 -11.95 -14.48 -13.52
C PHE A 103 -11.74 -16.01 -13.57
N ASN A 104 -11.14 -16.58 -12.53
CA ASN A 104 -10.55 -17.91 -12.56
C ASN A 104 -11.64 -18.98 -12.79
N PRO A 105 -11.62 -19.68 -13.95
CA PRO A 105 -12.72 -20.55 -14.36
C PRO A 105 -12.83 -21.84 -13.54
N ASP A 106 -11.79 -22.18 -12.77
CA ASP A 106 -11.67 -23.43 -12.03
C ASP A 106 -12.21 -23.34 -10.57
N ALA A 107 -12.99 -22.29 -10.25
CA ALA A 107 -13.67 -22.07 -8.96
C ALA A 107 -12.74 -22.12 -7.73
N GLY A 108 -11.52 -21.59 -7.89
CA GLY A 108 -10.48 -21.57 -6.86
C GLY A 108 -10.26 -20.22 -6.17
N PHE A 109 -11.20 -19.28 -6.25
CA PHE A 109 -10.98 -17.91 -5.77
C PHE A 109 -10.79 -17.85 -4.24
N SER A 110 -9.73 -17.15 -3.84
CA SER A 110 -9.30 -16.98 -2.45
C SER A 110 -9.36 -15.50 -2.07
N VAL A 111 -10.31 -15.16 -1.19
CA VAL A 111 -10.49 -13.80 -0.67
C VAL A 111 -9.23 -13.33 0.06
N GLU A 112 -8.57 -14.24 0.79
CA GLU A 112 -7.33 -13.97 1.51
C GLU A 112 -6.16 -13.67 0.56
N GLU A 113 -6.04 -14.40 -0.56
CA GLU A 113 -4.99 -14.14 -1.56
C GLU A 113 -5.25 -12.83 -2.31
N MET A 114 -6.51 -12.56 -2.72
CA MET A 114 -6.90 -11.25 -3.25
C MET A 114 -6.51 -10.12 -2.30
N GLN A 115 -6.75 -10.28 -0.99
CA GLN A 115 -6.41 -9.23 -0.02
C GLN A 115 -4.90 -8.98 0.04
N CYS A 116 -4.08 -10.02 0.04
CA CYS A 116 -2.62 -9.93 -0.02
C CYS A 116 -2.12 -9.26 -1.32
N ASP A 117 -2.72 -9.60 -2.47
CA ASP A 117 -2.38 -9.02 -3.77
C ASP A 117 -2.77 -7.54 -3.85
N LEU A 118 -3.97 -7.17 -3.38
CA LEU A 118 -4.40 -5.77 -3.29
C LEU A 118 -3.51 -4.96 -2.33
N GLY A 119 -3.09 -5.55 -1.21
CA GLY A 119 -2.10 -4.93 -0.30
C GLY A 119 -0.74 -4.72 -0.96
N THR A 120 -0.28 -5.71 -1.73
CA THR A 120 0.97 -5.64 -2.50
C THR A 120 0.91 -4.58 -3.59
N LEU A 121 -0.21 -4.49 -4.33
CA LEU A 121 -0.45 -3.43 -5.30
C LEU A 121 -0.47 -2.06 -4.62
N TYR A 122 -1.22 -1.91 -3.51
CA TYR A 122 -1.31 -0.65 -2.76
C TYR A 122 0.07 -0.15 -2.33
N ARG A 123 0.87 -1.03 -1.70
CA ARG A 123 2.26 -0.77 -1.29
C ARG A 123 3.14 -0.30 -2.46
N ARG A 124 3.07 -0.99 -3.61
CA ARG A 124 3.84 -0.66 -4.82
C ARG A 124 3.50 0.71 -5.40
N LEU A 125 2.25 1.16 -5.27
CA LEU A 125 1.80 2.48 -5.76
C LEU A 125 2.14 3.60 -4.78
N LYS A 126 1.94 3.35 -3.48
CA LYS A 126 2.20 4.31 -2.39
C LYS A 126 3.69 4.64 -2.26
N TYR A 127 4.55 3.63 -2.25
CA TYR A 127 6.00 3.80 -2.12
C TYR A 127 6.73 3.84 -3.47
N ARG A 128 6.01 4.06 -4.59
CA ARG A 128 6.57 4.05 -5.94
C ARG A 128 7.76 5.01 -6.10
N ASP A 129 7.63 6.23 -5.58
CA ASP A 129 8.70 7.24 -5.66
C ASP A 129 9.96 6.85 -4.88
N LEU A 130 9.80 6.12 -3.77
CA LEU A 130 10.92 5.56 -3.01
C LEU A 130 11.61 4.45 -3.81
N TYR A 131 10.86 3.53 -4.41
CA TYR A 131 11.40 2.47 -5.26
C TYR A 131 12.11 3.04 -6.50
N ASP A 132 11.53 4.04 -7.16
CA ASP A 132 12.15 4.70 -8.33
C ASP A 132 13.44 5.46 -7.94
N ALA A 133 13.49 6.08 -6.76
CA ALA A 133 14.69 6.74 -6.23
C ALA A 133 15.81 5.77 -5.82
N ILE A 134 15.47 4.56 -5.36
CA ILE A 134 16.43 3.48 -5.06
C ILE A 134 16.95 2.84 -6.36
N ALA A 135 16.09 2.68 -7.37
CA ALA A 135 16.46 2.10 -8.67
C ALA A 135 17.38 3.00 -9.50
N ASP A 136 17.32 4.33 -9.35
CA ASP A 136 18.29 5.25 -9.94
C ASP A 136 19.62 5.19 -9.17
N GLN A 137 20.61 4.49 -9.73
CA GLN A 137 21.93 4.30 -9.14
C GLN A 137 22.65 5.64 -8.83
N ALA A 138 22.39 6.72 -9.57
CA ALA A 138 23.01 8.02 -9.34
C ALA A 138 22.28 8.85 -8.26
N VAL A 139 20.98 8.67 -8.08
CA VAL A 139 20.24 9.16 -6.89
C VAL A 139 20.66 8.37 -5.66
N PHE A 140 20.59 7.05 -5.72
CA PHE A 140 20.96 6.14 -4.64
C PHE A 140 22.40 6.38 -4.14
N SER A 141 23.38 6.46 -5.04
CA SER A 141 24.78 6.73 -4.64
C SER A 141 24.97 8.09 -3.97
N ARG A 142 24.18 9.10 -4.34
CA ARG A 142 24.19 10.42 -3.67
C ARG A 142 23.54 10.37 -2.30
N LEU A 143 22.46 9.60 -2.12
CA LEU A 143 21.81 9.38 -0.83
C LEU A 143 22.72 8.61 0.14
N ILE A 144 23.44 7.60 -0.35
CA ILE A 144 24.48 6.88 0.42
C ILE A 144 25.61 7.83 0.82
N ALA A 145 26.16 8.60 -0.12
CA ALA A 145 27.24 9.56 0.15
C ALA A 145 26.82 10.72 1.09
N ALA A 146 25.53 11.01 1.19
CA ALA A 146 24.95 11.99 2.11
C ALA A 146 24.45 11.37 3.43
N GLY A 147 24.71 10.09 3.70
CA GLY A 147 24.35 9.41 4.96
C GLY A 147 22.87 9.07 5.13
N TRP A 148 22.04 9.16 4.07
CA TRP A 148 20.60 8.88 4.14
C TRP A 148 20.24 7.38 4.02
N PHE A 149 20.91 6.65 3.12
CA PHE A 149 20.80 5.18 2.98
C PHE A 149 21.40 4.46 4.22
N PRO A 150 20.81 3.49 4.98
CA PRO A 150 19.50 2.83 4.98
C PRO A 150 18.54 3.31 6.07
N PHE A 151 18.68 4.56 6.53
CA PHE A 151 18.10 5.02 7.80
C PHE A 151 16.58 5.12 7.88
N VAL A 152 15.85 4.76 6.82
CA VAL A 152 14.37 4.71 6.81
C VAL A 152 13.81 3.54 7.65
N GLU A 153 14.53 2.43 7.80
CA GLU A 153 14.19 1.38 8.78
C GLU A 153 14.69 1.71 10.21
N ILE A 154 15.46 2.79 10.37
CA ILE A 154 16.19 3.16 11.60
C ILE A 154 15.45 4.30 12.35
N LEU A 155 14.18 4.57 12.00
CA LEU A 155 13.29 5.49 12.71
C LEU A 155 12.69 4.86 13.98
N GLY A 156 13.56 4.23 14.78
CA GLY A 156 13.27 3.63 16.07
C GLY A 156 13.66 4.54 17.26
N PRO A 157 13.74 3.98 18.49
CA PRO A 157 14.08 4.75 19.69
C PRO A 157 15.44 5.48 19.61
N GLU A 158 16.37 5.03 18.76
CA GLU A 158 17.66 5.68 18.49
C GLU A 158 17.51 7.10 17.90
N PHE A 159 16.51 7.33 17.04
CA PHE A 159 16.19 8.68 16.56
C PHE A 159 15.67 9.58 17.70
N GLY A 160 15.02 8.98 18.70
CA GLY A 160 14.61 9.66 19.93
C GLY A 160 15.76 10.01 20.88
N GLU A 161 16.89 9.29 20.83
CA GLU A 161 18.14 9.73 21.49
C GLU A 161 18.78 10.88 20.72
N PHE A 162 18.89 10.77 19.39
CA PHE A 162 19.42 11.83 18.52
C PHE A 162 18.70 13.18 18.71
N LEU A 163 17.35 13.16 18.74
CA LEU A 163 16.54 14.36 19.00
C LEU A 163 16.85 15.00 20.35
N LYS A 164 16.96 14.20 21.43
CA LYS A 164 17.25 14.72 22.78
C LYS A 164 18.64 15.36 22.89
N PHE A 165 19.65 14.81 22.21
CA PHE A 165 20.99 15.40 22.18
C PHE A 165 21.03 16.69 21.36
N SER A 166 20.28 16.75 20.25
CA SER A 166 20.12 17.95 19.43
C SER A 166 19.37 19.07 20.16
N GLU A 167 18.24 18.76 20.81
CA GLU A 167 17.47 19.71 21.64
C GLU A 167 18.26 20.24 22.84
N ALA A 168 19.17 19.43 23.39
CA ALA A 168 20.06 19.84 24.48
C ALA A 168 21.31 20.61 24.01
N GLY A 169 21.50 20.79 22.69
CA GLY A 169 22.60 21.59 22.12
C GLY A 169 23.98 20.93 22.23
N PHE A 170 24.06 19.60 22.29
CA PHE A 170 25.34 18.88 22.28
C PHE A 170 25.83 18.62 20.84
N GLU A 171 27.15 18.61 20.66
CA GLU A 171 27.80 18.16 19.43
C GLU A 171 27.39 16.70 19.14
N LEU A 172 26.91 16.43 17.92
CA LEU A 172 26.25 15.16 17.59
C LEU A 172 27.22 14.05 17.18
N ASP A 173 28.46 14.39 16.84
CA ASP A 173 29.52 13.49 16.33
C ASP A 173 29.66 12.18 17.11
N GLU A 174 29.63 12.23 18.45
CA GLU A 174 29.73 11.02 19.29
C GLU A 174 28.48 10.14 19.23
N VAL A 175 27.30 10.73 19.04
CA VAL A 175 26.02 10.01 18.94
C VAL A 175 25.89 9.42 17.55
N GLU A 176 26.23 10.19 16.50
CA GLU A 176 26.31 9.71 15.12
C GLU A 176 27.29 8.53 15.00
N ALA A 177 28.51 8.66 15.52
CA ALA A 177 29.48 7.56 15.51
C ALA A 177 28.97 6.30 16.22
N LYS A 178 28.25 6.44 17.35
CA LYS A 178 27.64 5.30 18.07
C LYS A 178 26.45 4.70 17.34
N ILE A 179 25.69 5.49 16.58
CA ILE A 179 24.58 5.00 15.75
C ILE A 179 25.16 4.27 14.53
N LEU A 180 26.08 4.88 13.79
CA LEU A 180 26.77 4.31 12.64
C LEU A 180 27.45 2.96 12.98
N ALA A 181 28.10 2.87 14.15
CA ALA A 181 28.73 1.62 14.62
C ALA A 181 27.75 0.46 14.89
N LYS A 182 26.43 0.71 14.96
CA LYS A 182 25.39 -0.32 15.08
C LYS A 182 24.87 -0.81 13.72
N PHE A 183 25.43 -0.34 12.61
CA PHE A 183 25.08 -0.74 11.24
C PHE A 183 26.27 -1.42 10.55
N ASP A 184 26.59 -2.59 11.06
CA ASP A 184 27.56 -3.51 10.49
C ASP A 184 26.98 -4.32 9.30
N SER A 185 27.85 -5.07 8.62
CA SER A 185 27.47 -5.89 7.47
C SER A 185 26.41 -6.94 7.81
N GLU A 186 26.45 -7.53 9.01
CA GLU A 186 25.50 -8.55 9.46
C GLU A 186 24.08 -7.98 9.58
N ARG A 187 23.96 -6.71 9.99
CA ARG A 187 22.68 -5.99 10.02
C ARG A 187 22.24 -5.45 8.66
N ILE A 188 23.17 -5.09 7.77
CA ILE A 188 22.86 -4.48 6.47
C ILE A 188 22.48 -5.53 5.40
N GLU A 189 23.15 -6.68 5.36
CA GLU A 189 22.93 -7.73 4.34
C GLU A 189 21.45 -8.17 4.22
N PRO A 190 20.70 -8.45 5.31
CA PRO A 190 19.29 -8.84 5.25
C PRO A 190 18.34 -7.74 4.74
N ILE A 191 18.74 -6.47 4.88
CA ILE A 191 17.96 -5.30 4.45
C ILE A 191 18.15 -5.10 2.94
N SER A 192 19.38 -5.28 2.46
CA SER A 192 19.76 -5.10 1.05
C SER A 192 19.38 -6.24 0.10
N SER A 193 18.82 -7.34 0.62
CA SER A 193 18.53 -8.58 -0.12
C SER A 193 17.03 -8.89 -0.25
N ARG A 194 16.16 -7.91 0.01
CA ARG A 194 14.69 -7.97 -0.13
C ARG A 194 14.18 -7.18 -1.33
#